data_AF-A0A2M8KSJ0-F1
#
_entry.id   AF-A0A2M8KSJ0-F1
#
_cell.length_a   1.000
_cell.length_b   1.000
_cell.length_c   1.000
_cell.angle_alpha   90.00
_cell.angle_beta   90.00
_cell.angle_gamma   90.00
#
_symmetry.space_group_name_H-M   'P 1'
#
loop_
_entity.id
_entity.type
_entity.pdbx_description
1 polymer ?
#
loop_
_entity_poly.entity_id
_entity_poly.type
_entity_poly.pdbx_seq_one_letter_code
_entity_poly.pdbx_strand_id
1 'polypeptide(L)'
;MLRYSPFIKRIVVYSIYALWFLIILSFFTPMFPWGTFENIMGEAAMGMLAIVTLPGILKRFEVTGSYKQLQLLLISIRRQTGDLMFTLAMAHAVWMRILLYIRFGLPALSSIPLFQVFGTLALFLLFPLFLTSNNFSIRLLKKSWQRVHSLIYVGVWFAAAHALLGEEGKLWGILALCLGLAQIASWLYVYTKKQRK
;
A
#
# COMPACT_ATOMS: atom_id res chain seq x y z
N MET A 1 -27.19 -4.48 0.56
CA MET A 1 -25.97 -3.68 0.27
C MET A 1 -25.65 -2.87 1.51
N LEU A 2 -24.55 -3.15 2.21
CA LEU A 2 -24.11 -2.31 3.33
C LEU A 2 -23.69 -0.95 2.76
N ARG A 3 -24.57 0.05 2.87
CA ARG A 3 -24.33 1.40 2.39
C ARG A 3 -23.37 2.07 3.37
N TYR A 4 -22.07 2.04 3.06
CA TYR A 4 -21.07 2.75 3.85
C TYR A 4 -21.50 4.20 4.07
N SER A 5 -21.41 4.68 5.31
CA SER A 5 -21.85 6.03 5.62
C SER A 5 -20.97 7.03 4.83
N PRO A 6 -21.58 8.04 4.19
CA PRO A 6 -20.83 9.10 3.51
C PRO A 6 -19.86 9.82 4.47
N PHE A 7 -20.10 9.73 5.78
CA PHE A 7 -19.25 10.24 6.84
C PHE A 7 -17.85 9.61 6.86
N ILE A 8 -17.74 8.28 6.88
CA ILE A 8 -16.42 7.58 6.91
C ILE A 8 -15.58 7.96 5.69
N LYS A 9 -16.21 8.06 4.51
CA LYS A 9 -15.51 8.48 3.29
C LYS A 9 -14.92 9.87 3.40
N ARG A 10 -15.66 10.81 4.00
CA ARG A 10 -15.18 12.19 4.20
C ARG A 10 -14.00 12.22 5.15
N ILE A 11 -14.05 11.47 6.25
CA ILE A 11 -12.94 11.37 7.20
C ILE A 11 -11.67 10.92 6.47
N VAL A 12 -11.72 9.78 5.75
CA VAL A 12 -10.52 9.26 5.08
C VAL A 12 -9.96 10.26 4.06
N VAL A 13 -10.83 10.91 3.27
CA VAL A 13 -10.41 11.91 2.29
C VAL A 13 -9.75 13.12 2.96
N TYR A 14 -10.34 13.63 4.05
CA TYR A 14 -9.73 14.74 4.79
C TYR A 14 -8.42 14.35 5.47
N SER A 15 -8.30 13.13 5.97
CA SER A 15 -7.03 12.61 6.50
C SER A 15 -5.95 12.57 5.42
N ILE A 16 -6.29 12.15 4.19
CA ILE A 16 -5.37 12.17 3.05
C ILE A 16 -4.94 13.61 2.76
N TYR A 17 -5.88 14.56 2.64
CA TYR A 17 -5.54 15.95 2.36
C TYR A 17 -4.70 16.59 3.48
N ALA A 18 -5.02 16.31 4.74
CA ALA A 18 -4.24 16.77 5.88
C ALA A 18 -2.80 16.22 5.84
N LEU A 19 -2.63 14.92 5.55
CA LEU A 19 -1.30 14.31 5.42
C LEU A 19 -0.51 14.91 4.25
N TRP A 20 -1.13 15.12 3.09
CA TRP A 20 -0.45 15.79 1.97
C TRP A 20 -0.07 17.24 2.29
N PHE A 21 -0.94 17.97 3.00
CA PHE A 21 -0.61 19.30 3.50
C PHE A 21 0.60 19.26 4.45
N LEU A 22 0.65 18.31 5.39
CA LEU A 22 1.77 18.14 6.31
C LEU A 22 3.06 17.74 5.58
N ILE A 23 2.98 16.84 4.60
CA ILE A 23 4.10 16.45 3.73
C ILE A 23 4.64 17.72 3.04
N ILE A 24 3.78 18.51 2.40
CA ILE A 24 4.20 19.74 1.70
C ILE A 24 4.80 20.75 2.68
N LEU A 25 4.13 21.00 3.81
CA LEU A 25 4.60 21.94 4.83
C LEU A 25 6.01 21.57 5.34
N SER A 26 6.29 20.26 5.47
CA SER A 26 7.59 19.79 5.97
C SER A 26 8.79 20.14 5.08
N PHE A 27 8.58 20.47 3.80
CA PHE A 27 9.63 20.99 2.93
C PHE A 27 10.03 22.43 3.27
N PHE A 28 9.18 23.18 3.98
CA PHE A 28 9.39 24.59 4.32
C PHE A 28 9.75 24.82 5.79
N THR A 29 9.64 23.78 6.64
CA THR A 29 9.96 23.86 8.07
C THR A 29 11.32 23.25 8.38
N PRO A 30 12.01 23.67 9.46
CA PRO A 30 13.17 22.94 9.98
C PRO A 30 12.82 21.47 10.19
N MET A 31 13.80 20.59 9.94
CA MET A 31 13.61 19.16 10.16
C MET A 31 13.28 18.90 11.62
N PHE A 32 12.03 18.48 11.87
CA PHE A 32 11.67 17.90 13.14
C PHE A 32 12.21 16.47 13.22
N PRO A 33 12.69 16.01 14.38
CA PRO A 33 13.03 14.60 14.58
C PRO A 33 11.72 13.79 14.59
N TRP A 34 11.27 13.37 13.42
CA TRP A 34 10.02 12.62 13.23
C TRP A 34 10.12 11.15 13.65
N GLY A 35 11.22 10.72 14.29
CA GLY A 35 11.63 9.33 14.51
C GLY A 35 10.53 8.34 14.88
N THR A 36 9.66 8.69 15.83
CA THR A 36 8.53 7.82 16.21
C THR A 36 7.38 7.89 15.21
N PHE A 37 7.11 9.06 14.64
CA PHE A 37 6.02 9.29 13.70
C PHE A 37 6.25 8.58 12.37
N GLU A 38 7.49 8.59 11.87
CA GLU A 38 7.87 7.94 10.61
C GLU A 38 7.66 6.42 10.65
N ASN A 39 8.02 5.74 11.74
CA ASN A 39 7.81 4.31 11.89
C ASN A 39 6.31 3.98 11.99
N ILE A 40 5.54 4.77 12.76
CA ILE A 40 4.07 4.61 12.84
C ILE A 40 3.43 4.74 11.45
N MET A 41 3.87 5.69 10.61
CA MET A 41 3.34 5.82 9.25
C MET A 41 3.68 4.59 8.39
N GLY A 42 4.91 4.07 8.49
CA GLY A 42 5.34 2.87 7.78
C GLY A 42 4.54 1.63 8.19
N GLU A 43 4.36 1.41 9.49
CA GLU A 43 3.55 0.32 10.03
C GLU A 43 2.08 0.44 9.64
N ALA A 44 1.50 1.64 9.74
CA ALA A 44 0.13 1.89 9.32
C ALA A 44 -0.05 1.63 7.82
N ALA A 45 0.93 2.00 6.98
CA ALA A 45 0.91 1.68 5.56
C ALA A 45 0.91 0.16 5.32
N MET A 46 1.72 -0.60 6.06
CA MET A 46 1.75 -2.07 5.97
C MET A 46 0.42 -2.72 6.40
N GLY A 47 -0.21 -2.20 7.47
CA GLY A 47 -1.55 -2.62 7.87
C GLY A 47 -2.60 -2.33 6.79
N MET A 48 -2.55 -1.15 6.17
CA MET A 48 -3.47 -0.81 5.08
C MET A 48 -3.22 -1.67 3.82
N LEU A 49 -1.97 -2.04 3.55
CA LEU A 49 -1.62 -2.97 2.46
C LEU A 49 -2.28 -4.35 2.65
N ALA A 50 -2.32 -4.84 3.89
CA ALA A 50 -3.04 -6.06 4.23
C ALA A 50 -4.54 -5.95 3.90
N ILE A 51 -5.17 -4.86 4.35
CA ILE A 51 -6.60 -4.60 4.14
C ILE A 51 -6.92 -4.48 2.63
N VAL A 52 -6.06 -3.85 1.84
CA VAL A 52 -6.26 -3.62 0.39
C VAL A 52 -6.15 -4.91 -0.43
N THR A 53 -5.31 -5.86 -0.01
CA THR A 53 -5.00 -7.08 -0.76
C THR A 53 -5.90 -8.25 -0.40
N LEU A 54 -6.33 -8.34 0.86
CA LEU A 54 -7.17 -9.40 1.40
C LEU A 54 -8.44 -9.72 0.58
N PRO A 55 -9.21 -8.74 0.06
CA PRO A 55 -10.49 -9.04 -0.59
C PRO A 55 -10.33 -9.80 -1.90
N GLY A 56 -9.19 -9.62 -2.57
CA GLY A 56 -8.83 -10.37 -3.78
C GLY A 56 -8.51 -11.82 -3.48
N ILE A 57 -7.82 -12.08 -2.36
CA ILE A 57 -7.51 -13.43 -1.87
C ILE A 57 -8.81 -14.16 -1.51
N LEU A 58 -9.64 -13.52 -0.67
CA LEU A 58 -10.95 -14.04 -0.28
C LEU A 58 -11.85 -14.33 -1.49
N LYS A 59 -11.77 -13.50 -2.54
CA LYS A 59 -12.54 -13.72 -3.79
C LYS A 59 -12.17 -15.03 -4.46
N ARG A 60 -10.87 -15.30 -4.58
CA ARG A 60 -10.36 -16.46 -5.32
C ARG A 60 -10.58 -17.77 -4.57
N PHE A 61 -10.59 -17.73 -3.24
CA PHE A 61 -10.99 -18.88 -2.42
C PHE A 61 -12.51 -19.10 -2.32
N GLU A 62 -13.33 -18.27 -2.98
CA GLU A 62 -14.79 -18.43 -2.99
C GLU A 62 -15.43 -18.50 -1.59
N VAL A 63 -14.90 -17.74 -0.63
CA VAL A 63 -15.37 -17.78 0.77
C VAL A 63 -16.87 -17.47 0.88
N THR A 64 -17.56 -18.16 1.79
CA THR A 64 -19.01 -18.04 2.03
C THR A 64 -19.30 -17.48 3.43
N GLY A 65 -20.58 -17.26 3.76
CA GLY A 65 -21.01 -16.83 5.10
C GLY A 65 -20.50 -15.44 5.52
N SER A 66 -20.04 -15.33 6.77
CA SER A 66 -19.52 -14.08 7.36
C SER A 66 -18.27 -13.56 6.64
N TYR A 67 -17.39 -14.45 6.17
CA TYR A 67 -16.21 -14.06 5.39
C TYR A 67 -16.58 -13.40 4.06
N LYS A 68 -17.71 -13.80 3.44
CA LYS A 68 -18.23 -13.14 2.25
C LYS A 68 -18.70 -11.72 2.55
N GLN A 69 -19.33 -11.50 3.69
CA GLN A 69 -19.75 -10.17 4.12
C GLN A 69 -18.55 -9.26 4.38
N LEU A 70 -17.53 -9.78 5.08
CA LEU A 70 -16.25 -9.08 5.28
C LEU A 70 -15.60 -8.74 3.93
N GLN A 71 -15.55 -9.69 2.99
CA GLN A 71 -15.02 -9.43 1.66
C GLN A 71 -15.73 -8.27 0.97
N LEU A 72 -17.06 -8.25 0.98
CA LEU A 72 -17.85 -7.19 0.34
C LEU A 72 -17.64 -5.84 1.01
N LEU A 73 -17.55 -5.83 2.35
CA LEU A 73 -17.22 -4.64 3.13
C LEU A 73 -15.87 -4.07 2.70
N LEU A 74 -14.84 -4.91 2.68
CA LEU A 74 -13.48 -4.49 2.31
C LEU A 74 -13.38 -4.02 0.85
N ILE A 75 -14.09 -4.67 -0.09
CA ILE A 75 -14.16 -4.21 -1.50
C ILE A 75 -14.71 -2.78 -1.57
N SER A 76 -15.69 -2.43 -0.73
CA SER A 76 -16.37 -1.14 -0.80
C SER A 76 -15.53 0.04 -0.29
N ILE A 77 -14.51 -0.22 0.54
CA ILE A 77 -13.54 0.78 1.03
C ILE A 77 -12.15 0.67 0.40
N ARG A 78 -11.91 -0.36 -0.43
CA ARG A 78 -10.58 -0.71 -0.96
C ARG A 78 -9.85 0.45 -1.61
N ARG A 79 -10.57 1.34 -2.31
CA ARG A 79 -9.96 2.48 -3.01
C ARG A 79 -9.41 3.49 -2.00
N GLN A 80 -10.25 3.93 -1.06
CA GLN A 80 -9.88 4.90 -0.04
C GLN A 80 -8.78 4.36 0.88
N THR A 81 -8.85 3.07 1.22
CA THR A 81 -7.78 2.40 1.97
C THR A 81 -6.48 2.36 1.17
N GLY A 82 -6.53 2.09 -0.14
CA GLY A 82 -5.35 2.12 -1.01
C GLY A 82 -4.71 3.50 -1.15
N ASP A 83 -5.54 4.55 -1.23
CA ASP A 83 -5.07 5.93 -1.29
C ASP A 83 -4.39 6.35 0.02
N LEU A 84 -4.99 5.98 1.15
CA LEU A 84 -4.42 6.22 2.48
C LEU A 84 -3.14 5.42 2.69
N MET A 85 -3.12 4.14 2.30
CA MET A 85 -1.94 3.27 2.34
C MET A 85 -0.74 3.92 1.64
N PHE A 86 -0.94 4.40 0.40
CA PHE A 86 0.12 5.05 -0.36
C PHE A 86 0.55 6.37 0.29
N THR A 87 -0.41 7.18 0.75
CA THR A 87 -0.13 8.46 1.40
C THR A 87 0.72 8.28 2.66
N LEU A 88 0.42 7.26 3.49
CA LEU A 88 1.20 6.90 4.66
C LEU A 88 2.60 6.41 4.29
N ALA A 89 2.73 5.56 3.25
CA ALA A 89 4.03 5.10 2.77
C ALA A 89 4.89 6.24 2.21
N MET A 90 4.27 7.20 1.51
CA MET A 90 4.94 8.41 1.01
C MET A 90 5.39 9.30 2.17
N ALA A 91 4.52 9.50 3.17
CA ALA A 91 4.84 10.26 4.37
C ALA A 91 6.04 9.65 5.11
N HIS A 92 6.04 8.32 5.29
CA HIS A 92 7.17 7.56 5.83
C HIS A 92 8.46 7.85 5.06
N ALA A 93 8.46 7.74 3.73
CA ALA A 93 9.66 7.99 2.94
C ALA A 93 10.13 9.45 2.95
N VAL A 94 9.18 10.40 2.93
CA VAL A 94 9.50 11.84 2.94
C VAL A 94 10.21 12.22 4.23
N TRP A 95 9.64 11.85 5.36
CA TRP A 95 10.16 12.23 6.68
C TRP A 95 11.40 11.43 7.09
N MET A 96 11.55 10.19 6.60
CA MET A 96 12.75 9.38 6.82
C MET A 96 13.98 9.89 6.06
N ARG A 97 13.88 10.07 4.74
CA ARG A 97 15.06 10.17 3.88
C ARG A 97 14.96 11.17 2.74
N ILE A 98 13.80 11.38 2.11
CA ILE A 98 13.73 12.24 0.92
C ILE A 98 14.13 13.68 1.26
N LEU A 99 13.67 14.22 2.41
CA LEU A 99 14.08 15.55 2.86
C LEU A 99 15.59 15.63 3.14
N LEU A 100 16.16 14.58 3.73
CA LEU A 100 17.61 14.49 3.96
C LEU A 100 18.38 14.49 2.65
N TYR A 101 17.95 13.71 1.66
CA TYR A 101 18.61 13.64 0.36
C TYR A 101 18.51 14.94 -0.44
N ILE A 102 17.38 15.64 -0.35
CA ILE A 102 17.23 16.96 -0.99
C ILE A 102 18.17 17.98 -0.34
N ARG A 103 18.32 17.95 0.99
CA ARG A 103 19.09 18.94 1.74
C ARG A 103 20.60 18.69 1.75
N PHE A 104 21.00 17.42 1.86
CA PHE A 104 22.39 17.00 2.06
C PHE A 104 22.97 16.25 0.85
N GLY A 105 22.18 16.05 -0.20
CA GLY A 105 22.57 15.30 -1.39
C GLY A 105 22.29 13.80 -1.29
N LEU A 106 22.32 13.13 -2.44
CA LEU A 106 22.18 11.68 -2.52
C LEU A 106 23.46 10.99 -2.01
N PRO A 107 23.34 9.93 -1.19
CA PRO A 107 24.48 9.11 -0.83
C PRO A 107 25.00 8.36 -2.07
N ALA A 108 26.25 7.89 -2.00
CA ALA A 108 26.78 6.97 -3.01
C ALA A 108 25.89 5.72 -3.11
N LEU A 109 25.68 5.20 -4.32
CA LEU A 109 24.80 4.04 -4.53
C LEU A 109 25.24 2.82 -3.71
N SER A 110 26.56 2.64 -3.53
CA SER A 110 27.14 1.55 -2.73
C SER A 110 26.86 1.65 -1.23
N SER A 111 26.45 2.81 -0.72
CA SER A 111 26.11 2.99 0.70
C SER A 111 24.61 2.93 0.98
N ILE A 112 23.76 2.75 -0.05
CA ILE A 112 22.32 2.58 0.13
C ILE A 112 22.05 1.13 0.54
N PRO A 113 21.52 0.87 1.75
CA PRO A 113 21.24 -0.48 2.19
C PRO A 113 20.08 -1.09 1.41
N LEU A 114 20.12 -2.40 1.19
CA LEU A 114 19.15 -3.12 0.35
C LEU A 114 17.69 -2.88 0.75
N PHE A 115 17.39 -2.82 2.06
CA PHE A 115 16.02 -2.57 2.51
C PHE A 115 15.47 -1.25 1.97
N GLN A 116 16.29 -0.19 1.86
CA GLN A 116 15.87 1.10 1.29
C GLN A 116 15.59 0.95 -0.20
N VAL A 117 16.41 0.21 -0.95
CA VAL A 117 16.19 -0.07 -2.37
C VAL A 117 14.83 -0.75 -2.58
N PHE A 118 14.52 -1.79 -1.80
CA PHE A 118 13.22 -2.45 -1.86
C PHE A 118 12.06 -1.52 -1.49
N GLY A 119 12.23 -0.65 -0.50
CA GLY A 119 11.22 0.35 -0.11
C GLY A 119 10.93 1.36 -1.20
N THR A 120 11.98 1.89 -1.85
CA THR A 120 11.85 2.81 -2.98
C THR A 120 11.19 2.13 -4.19
N LEU A 121 11.56 0.88 -4.49
CA LEU A 121 10.92 0.11 -5.57
C LEU A 121 9.44 -0.17 -5.27
N ALA A 122 9.09 -0.49 -4.03
CA ALA A 122 7.69 -0.63 -3.62
C ALA A 122 6.92 0.68 -3.86
N LEU A 123 7.43 1.81 -3.40
CA LEU A 123 6.81 3.12 -3.62
C LEU A 123 6.65 3.46 -5.10
N PHE A 124 7.68 3.19 -5.90
CA PHE A 124 7.66 3.43 -7.34
C PHE A 124 6.58 2.60 -8.03
N LEU A 125 6.43 1.32 -7.66
CA LEU A 125 5.37 0.46 -8.20
C LEU A 125 3.96 0.87 -7.76
N LEU A 126 3.82 1.40 -6.53
CA LEU A 126 2.53 1.82 -5.97
C LEU A 126 2.10 3.21 -6.46
N PHE A 127 3.03 4.06 -6.86
CA PHE A 127 2.74 5.42 -7.29
C PHE A 127 1.78 5.51 -8.48
N PRO A 128 1.91 4.71 -9.57
CA PRO A 128 0.92 4.68 -10.63
C PRO A 128 -0.49 4.33 -10.15
N LEU A 129 -0.62 3.41 -9.17
CA LEU A 129 -1.92 3.01 -8.63
C LEU A 129 -2.59 4.18 -7.92
N PHE A 130 -1.83 4.95 -7.15
CA PHE A 130 -2.31 6.15 -6.49
C PHE A 130 -2.76 7.20 -7.51
N LEU A 131 -1.92 7.50 -8.50
CA LEU A 131 -2.26 8.45 -9.57
C LEU A 131 -3.51 8.03 -10.36
N THR A 132 -3.70 6.73 -10.59
CA THR A 132 -4.86 6.21 -11.32
C THR A 132 -6.06 5.85 -10.44
N SER A 133 -6.05 6.20 -9.16
CA SER A 133 -7.12 5.91 -8.19
C SER A 133 -8.33 6.87 -8.27
N ASN A 134 -8.55 7.50 -9.42
CA ASN A 134 -9.62 8.47 -9.61
C ASN A 134 -10.58 8.04 -10.74
N ASN A 135 -11.81 8.60 -10.71
CA ASN A 135 -12.86 8.22 -11.66
C ASN A 135 -12.49 8.57 -13.11
N PHE A 136 -11.69 9.62 -13.34
CA PHE A 136 -11.25 10.02 -14.66
C PHE A 136 -10.31 8.96 -15.27
N SER A 137 -9.27 8.54 -14.52
CA SER A 137 -8.35 7.50 -14.95
C SER A 137 -9.03 6.15 -15.19
N ILE A 138 -10.03 5.78 -14.39
CA ILE A 138 -10.83 4.56 -14.61
C ILE A 138 -11.55 4.62 -15.96
N ARG A 139 -12.18 5.75 -16.28
CA ARG A 139 -12.91 5.95 -17.55
C ARG A 139 -11.97 5.99 -18.75
N LEU A 140 -10.80 6.61 -18.59
CA LEU A 140 -9.79 6.74 -19.62
C LEU A 140 -9.09 5.41 -19.94
N LEU A 141 -8.60 4.71 -18.91
CA LEU A 141 -7.75 3.52 -19.07
C LEU A 141 -8.54 2.22 -19.29
N LYS A 142 -9.82 2.17 -18.88
CA LYS A 142 -10.72 1.01 -19.06
C LYS A 142 -10.05 -0.31 -18.60
N LYS A 143 -9.81 -1.25 -19.52
CA LYS A 143 -9.18 -2.55 -19.22
C LYS A 143 -7.73 -2.41 -18.74
N SER A 144 -7.01 -1.40 -19.23
CA SER A 144 -5.62 -1.14 -18.81
C SER A 144 -5.53 -0.68 -17.36
N TRP A 145 -6.59 -0.09 -16.80
CA TRP A 145 -6.65 0.25 -15.37
C TRP A 145 -6.41 -0.98 -14.48
N GLN A 146 -7.00 -2.12 -14.83
CA GLN A 146 -6.79 -3.36 -14.09
C GLN A 146 -5.34 -3.88 -14.20
N ARG A 147 -4.68 -3.63 -15.34
CA ARG A 147 -3.27 -3.99 -15.53
C ARG A 147 -2.36 -3.13 -14.65
N VAL A 148 -2.57 -1.81 -14.63
CA VAL A 148 -1.83 -0.90 -13.72
C VAL A 148 -2.05 -1.32 -12.27
N HIS A 149 -3.29 -1.57 -11.87
CA HIS A 149 -3.61 -1.98 -10.50
C HIS A 149 -3.18 -3.42 -10.14
N SER A 150 -2.70 -4.21 -11.10
CA SER A 150 -2.09 -5.51 -10.82
C SER A 150 -0.67 -5.39 -10.27
N LEU A 151 0.00 -4.24 -10.43
CA LEU A 151 1.32 -3.98 -9.87
C LEU A 151 1.34 -4.10 -8.33
N ILE A 152 0.19 -3.99 -7.66
CA ILE A 152 0.06 -4.27 -6.22
C ILE A 152 0.57 -5.67 -5.85
N TYR A 153 0.40 -6.66 -6.73
CA TYR A 153 0.84 -8.03 -6.48
C TYR A 153 2.35 -8.15 -6.42
N VAL A 154 3.05 -7.33 -7.20
CA VAL A 154 4.52 -7.24 -7.17
C VAL A 154 4.95 -6.35 -6.01
N GLY A 155 4.29 -5.21 -5.81
CA GLY A 155 4.58 -4.24 -4.75
C GLY A 155 4.53 -4.84 -3.34
N VAL A 156 3.65 -5.82 -3.08
CA VAL A 156 3.59 -6.55 -1.80
C VAL A 156 4.92 -7.26 -1.49
N TRP A 157 5.59 -7.85 -2.49
CA TRP A 157 6.86 -8.53 -2.29
C TRP A 157 8.00 -7.55 -1.98
N PHE A 158 8.02 -6.40 -2.69
CA PHE A 158 9.00 -5.34 -2.40
C PHE A 158 8.77 -4.74 -1.00
N ALA A 159 7.52 -4.51 -0.60
CA ALA A 159 7.18 -4.05 0.75
C ALA A 159 7.55 -5.08 1.82
N ALA A 160 7.32 -6.37 1.57
CA ALA A 160 7.74 -7.44 2.48
C ALA A 160 9.27 -7.48 2.64
N ALA A 161 10.02 -7.44 1.52
CA ALA A 161 11.48 -7.43 1.54
C ALA A 161 12.04 -6.20 2.27
N HIS A 162 11.49 -5.02 1.99
CA HIS A 162 11.83 -3.78 2.70
C HIS A 162 11.69 -3.94 4.23
N ALA A 163 10.54 -4.42 4.69
CA ALA A 163 10.25 -4.54 6.12
C ALA A 163 11.00 -5.69 6.82
N LEU A 164 11.24 -6.81 6.14
CA LEU A 164 11.99 -7.95 6.67
C LEU A 164 13.49 -7.67 6.82
N LEU A 165 14.06 -6.91 5.88
CA LEU A 165 15.47 -6.52 5.90
C LEU A 165 15.72 -5.32 6.84
N GLY A 166 14.68 -4.56 7.19
CA GLY A 166 14.75 -3.54 8.23
C GLY A 166 14.75 -4.13 9.64
N GLU A 167 15.26 -3.38 10.61
CA GLU A 167 15.35 -3.84 11.99
C GLU A 167 13.99 -3.84 12.70
N GLU A 168 13.20 -2.79 12.50
CA GLU A 168 11.94 -2.55 13.23
C GLU A 168 10.70 -3.15 12.52
N GLY A 169 10.78 -3.43 11.22
CA GLY A 169 9.62 -3.79 10.39
C GLY A 169 9.27 -5.29 10.33
N LYS A 170 9.99 -6.16 11.05
CA LYS A 170 9.98 -7.61 10.77
C LYS A 170 8.60 -8.27 10.85
N LEU A 171 7.80 -7.95 11.87
CA LEU A 171 6.44 -8.50 12.02
C LEU A 171 5.56 -8.14 10.82
N TRP A 172 5.57 -6.87 10.42
CA TRP A 172 4.83 -6.37 9.27
C TRP A 172 5.36 -6.97 7.95
N GLY A 173 6.67 -7.19 7.86
CA GLY A 173 7.30 -7.90 6.76
C GLY A 173 6.82 -9.35 6.64
N ILE A 174 6.73 -10.08 7.75
CA ILE A 174 6.18 -11.45 7.79
C ILE A 174 4.71 -11.44 7.37
N LEU A 175 3.91 -10.49 7.85
CA LEU A 175 2.51 -10.37 7.43
C LEU A 175 2.39 -10.15 5.91
N ALA A 176 3.18 -9.23 5.35
CA ALA A 176 3.20 -8.96 3.91
C ALA A 176 3.68 -10.17 3.10
N LEU A 177 4.68 -10.91 3.62
CA LEU A 177 5.14 -12.18 3.02
C LEU A 177 4.02 -13.22 2.99
N CYS A 178 3.33 -13.43 4.12
CA CYS A 178 2.18 -14.34 4.22
C CYS A 178 1.07 -13.94 3.24
N LEU A 179 0.80 -12.64 3.08
CA LEU A 179 -0.16 -12.14 2.10
C LEU A 179 0.29 -12.41 0.66
N GLY A 180 1.57 -12.20 0.34
CA GLY A 180 2.15 -12.54 -0.95
C GLY A 180 2.01 -14.03 -1.28
N LEU A 181 2.35 -14.90 -0.32
CA LEU A 181 2.17 -16.35 -0.46
C LEU A 181 0.70 -16.75 -0.61
N ALA A 182 -0.19 -16.14 0.19
CA ALA A 182 -1.63 -16.38 0.08
C ALA A 182 -2.20 -15.92 -1.28
N GLN A 183 -1.65 -14.85 -1.88
CA GLN A 183 -1.99 -14.46 -3.23
C GLN A 183 -1.62 -15.53 -4.25
N ILE A 184 -0.39 -16.07 -4.18
CA ILE A 184 0.04 -17.17 -5.06
C ILE A 184 -0.85 -18.41 -4.86
N ALA A 185 -1.04 -18.84 -3.61
CA ALA A 185 -1.86 -20.00 -3.28
C ALA A 185 -3.30 -19.86 -3.80
N SER A 186 -3.89 -18.67 -3.66
CA SER A 186 -5.24 -18.40 -4.16
C SER A 186 -5.34 -18.44 -5.70
N TRP A 187 -4.27 -18.12 -6.43
CA TRP A 187 -4.22 -18.29 -7.88
C TRP A 187 -4.08 -19.77 -8.28
N LEU A 188 -3.22 -20.53 -7.59
CA LEU A 188 -3.07 -21.97 -7.81
C LEU A 188 -4.37 -22.73 -7.57
N TYR A 189 -5.13 -22.35 -6.54
CA TYR A 189 -6.46 -22.91 -6.28
C TYR A 189 -7.41 -22.73 -7.47
N VAL A 190 -7.52 -21.51 -8.01
CA VAL A 190 -8.38 -21.23 -9.17
C VAL A 190 -7.91 -22.00 -10.41
N TYR A 191 -6.60 -22.07 -10.63
CA TYR A 191 -6.02 -22.79 -11.76
C TYR A 191 -6.30 -24.29 -11.71
N THR A 192 -6.03 -24.94 -10.58
CA THR A 192 -6.25 -26.39 -10.39
C THR A 192 -7.74 -26.75 -10.49
N LYS A 193 -8.64 -25.90 -9.98
CA LYS A 193 -10.08 -26.10 -10.12
C LYS A 193 -10.57 -26.01 -11.56
N LYS A 194 -9.98 -25.11 -12.38
CA LYS A 194 -10.32 -24.98 -13.80
C LYS A 194 -9.92 -26.22 -14.60
N GLN A 195 -8.81 -26.88 -14.24
CA GLN A 195 -8.33 -28.10 -14.90
C GLN A 195 -9.18 -29.35 -14.56
N ARG A 196 -9.96 -29.30 -13.49
CA ARG A 196 -10.85 -30.40 -13.05
C ARG A 196 -12.26 -30.33 -13.66
N LYS A 197 -12.57 -29.27 -14.41
CA LYS A 197 -13.85 -29.07 -15.10
C LYS A 197 -13.65 -29.24 -16.59
#